data_AF-A0A9W6A4S6-F1
#
_entry.id   AF-A0A9W6A4S6-F1
#
_cell.length_a   1.000
_cell.length_b   1.000
_cell.length_c   1.000
_cell.angle_alpha   90.00
_cell.angle_beta   90.00
_cell.angle_gamma   90.00
#
_symmetry.space_group_name_H-M   'P 1'
#
loop_
_entity.id
_entity.type
_entity.pdbx_description
1 polymer ?
#
loop_
_entity_poly.entity_id
_entity_poly.type
_entity_poly.pdbx_seq_one_letter_code
_entity_poly.pdbx_strand_id
1 'polypeptide(L)'
;MHIPFMLIPVHRLKRLFFWKTIIIIPVSIAMTIWICAKAGDVKGIFNQPATVTGSTHKWLWLATFCSTTNSWLTATVNMADFSRFSKSARGQWAQLPTIPIVKTVYAVLGLAVVGAGRVLYDEDLSNPVTMLPYWSTTRGGRFLSFCCAMLWMLAQISCDLSANAVPFGHDIMAIIPGWIDVRRGAIFCLFLGAWAMVPWLIVNSASKFLTFMSAYGVFLSPICSIMIADYFIVRRRRLNVVDLYHPHGCYRYKAGINWRAFVTEFTFVGITLPGVVNSITPTIPIPGGLLRLYQLNWFVNTFGAFFVYWALCAFWPPAKSIDSVFIESSSSNIEIVHEAAGEHKV
;
A
#
# COMPACT_ATOMS: atom_id res chain seq x y z
N MET A 1 11.32 5.13 -19.32
CA MET A 1 12.42 4.97 -18.33
C MET A 1 12.15 3.89 -17.27
N HIS A 2 10.90 3.56 -16.91
CA HIS A 2 10.60 2.49 -15.94
C HIS A 2 10.88 1.05 -16.42
N ILE A 3 10.71 0.78 -17.72
CA ILE A 3 10.74 -0.58 -18.30
C ILE A 3 12.00 -1.39 -17.94
N PRO A 4 13.24 -0.84 -18.05
CA PRO A 4 14.44 -1.62 -17.72
C PRO A 4 14.46 -2.12 -16.26
N PHE A 5 13.93 -1.34 -15.32
CA PHE A 5 13.88 -1.71 -13.91
C PHE A 5 12.82 -2.78 -13.62
N MET A 6 11.72 -2.80 -14.38
CA MET A 6 10.66 -3.82 -14.26
C MET A 6 11.08 -5.21 -14.74
N LEU A 7 12.08 -5.28 -15.62
CA LEU A 7 12.62 -6.55 -16.11
C LEU A 7 13.57 -7.21 -15.10
N ILE A 8 14.00 -6.49 -14.05
CA ILE A 8 14.87 -7.01 -13.02
C ILE A 8 14.08 -7.99 -12.14
N PRO A 9 14.56 -9.23 -11.95
CA PRO A 9 13.92 -10.18 -11.05
C PRO A 9 13.80 -9.64 -9.62
N VAL A 10 12.64 -9.85 -8.98
CA VAL A 10 12.30 -9.31 -7.65
C VAL A 10 13.39 -9.60 -6.60
N HIS A 11 13.96 -10.80 -6.60
CA HIS A 11 15.02 -11.18 -5.65
C HIS A 11 16.31 -10.34 -5.78
N ARG A 12 16.57 -9.74 -6.94
CA ARG A 12 17.73 -8.85 -7.16
C ARG A 12 17.48 -7.40 -6.77
N LEU A 13 16.22 -7.01 -6.57
CA LEU A 13 15.84 -5.64 -6.17
C LEU A 13 16.28 -5.28 -4.75
N LYS A 14 16.63 -6.27 -3.91
CA LYS A 14 17.09 -6.03 -2.53
C LYS A 14 18.24 -5.02 -2.46
N ARG A 15 19.22 -5.11 -3.37
CA ARG A 15 20.37 -4.18 -3.39
C ARG A 15 19.92 -2.76 -3.73
N LEU A 16 19.00 -2.61 -4.69
CA LEU A 16 18.44 -1.33 -5.07
C LEU A 16 17.75 -0.65 -3.88
N PHE A 17 16.92 -1.39 -3.13
CA PHE A 17 16.23 -0.84 -1.96
C PHE A 17 17.17 -0.49 -0.81
N PHE A 18 18.22 -1.29 -0.61
CA PHE A 18 19.23 -1.01 0.41
C PHE A 18 19.97 0.31 0.11
N TRP A 19 20.51 0.45 -1.10
CA TRP A 19 21.21 1.67 -1.51
C TRP A 19 20.29 2.89 -1.50
N LYS A 20 19.06 2.75 -2.01
CA LYS A 20 18.05 3.81 -1.95
C LYS A 20 17.84 4.29 -0.51
N THR A 21 17.67 3.38 0.44
CA THR A 21 17.40 3.74 1.85
C THR A 21 18.56 4.51 2.47
N ILE A 22 19.79 4.09 2.21
CA ILE A 22 21.01 4.77 2.70
C ILE A 22 21.15 6.17 2.11
N ILE A 23 20.80 6.36 0.84
CA ILE A 23 21.02 7.63 0.14
C ILE A 23 19.89 8.64 0.40
N ILE A 24 18.62 8.20 0.36
CA ILE A 24 17.47 9.11 0.40
C ILE A 24 17.24 9.69 1.80
N ILE A 25 17.57 8.96 2.87
CA ILE A 25 17.41 9.47 4.24
C ILE A 25 18.28 10.72 4.47
N PRO A 26 19.62 10.69 4.25
CA PRO A 26 20.46 11.88 4.38
C PRO A 26 20.04 13.02 3.46
N VAL A 27 19.64 12.73 2.22
CA VAL A 27 19.18 13.76 1.27
C VAL A 27 17.93 14.45 1.79
N SER A 28 16.96 13.70 2.32
CA SER A 28 15.72 14.26 2.87
C SER A 28 15.98 15.14 4.09
N ILE A 29 16.90 14.70 4.96
CA ILE A 29 17.34 15.48 6.13
C ILE A 29 18.03 16.77 5.67
N ALA A 30 18.99 16.68 4.73
CA ALA A 30 19.72 17.83 4.22
C ALA A 30 18.79 18.87 3.55
N MET A 31 17.80 18.41 2.77
CA MET A 31 16.79 19.28 2.16
C MET A 31 15.94 20.01 3.21
N THR A 32 15.54 19.29 4.26
CA THR A 32 14.76 19.86 5.36
C THR A 32 15.57 20.88 6.14
N ILE A 33 16.81 20.56 6.50
CA ILE A 33 17.72 21.49 7.19
C ILE A 33 17.92 22.75 6.35
N TRP A 34 18.14 22.60 5.04
CA TRP A 34 18.34 23.74 4.14
C TRP A 34 17.14 24.70 4.14
N ILE A 35 15.91 24.20 3.96
CA ILE A 35 14.73 25.10 3.89
C ILE A 35 14.42 25.72 5.25
N CYS A 36 14.57 24.97 6.34
CA CYS A 36 14.39 25.50 7.70
C CYS A 36 15.43 26.57 8.04
N ALA A 37 16.70 26.35 7.67
CA ALA A 37 17.76 27.33 7.87
C ALA A 37 17.52 28.60 7.02
N LYS A 38 17.00 28.44 5.79
CA LYS A 38 16.65 29.57 4.94
C LYS A 38 15.47 30.37 5.50
N ALA A 39 14.48 29.71 6.09
CA ALA A 39 13.34 30.36 6.73
C ALA A 39 13.77 31.17 7.97
N GLY A 40 14.77 30.69 8.72
CA GLY A 40 15.32 31.40 9.88
C GLY A 40 14.37 31.53 11.08
N ASP A 41 13.10 31.14 10.96
CA ASP A 41 12.08 31.21 11.99
C ASP A 41 11.54 29.83 12.36
N VAL A 42 12.24 29.14 13.26
CA VAL A 42 11.83 27.83 13.77
C VAL A 42 10.47 27.90 14.49
N LYS A 43 10.16 29.02 15.16
CA LYS A 43 8.88 29.16 15.87
C LYS A 43 7.72 29.29 14.88
N GLY A 44 7.86 30.10 13.83
CA GLY A 44 6.85 30.24 12.76
C GLY A 44 6.64 28.96 11.94
N ILE A 45 7.67 28.11 11.81
CA ILE A 45 7.55 26.80 11.16
C ILE A 45 6.62 25.87 11.95
N PHE A 46 6.80 25.77 13.28
CA PHE A 46 6.11 24.77 14.10
C PHE A 46 4.85 25.28 14.82
N ASN A 47 4.76 26.58 15.12
CA ASN A 47 3.64 27.18 15.85
C ASN A 47 2.59 27.81 14.92
N GLN A 48 2.16 27.07 13.91
CA GLN A 48 1.12 27.55 12.99
C GLN A 48 -0.28 27.35 13.59
N PRO A 49 -1.16 28.36 13.51
CA PRO A 49 -2.50 28.25 14.07
C PRO A 49 -3.33 27.21 13.31
N ALA A 50 -4.11 26.42 14.05
CA ALA A 50 -5.08 25.52 13.44
C ALA A 50 -6.18 26.33 12.74
N THR A 51 -6.52 25.95 11.51
CA THR A 51 -7.60 26.59 10.73
C THR A 51 -8.99 26.18 11.20
N VAL A 52 -9.11 25.04 11.87
CA VAL A 52 -10.38 24.49 12.38
C VAL A 52 -10.26 24.11 13.85
N THR A 53 -11.33 24.38 14.61
CA THR A 53 -11.40 24.13 16.06
C THR A 53 -12.64 23.32 16.44
N GLY A 54 -12.74 22.90 17.71
CA GLY A 54 -13.93 22.24 18.25
C GLY A 54 -14.18 20.82 17.71
N SER A 55 -15.44 20.48 17.46
CA SER A 55 -15.84 19.14 16.99
C SER A 55 -15.32 18.84 15.58
N THR A 56 -15.33 19.84 14.69
CA THR A 56 -14.83 19.72 13.31
C THR A 56 -13.37 19.29 13.28
N HIS A 57 -12.53 19.85 14.16
CA HIS A 57 -11.13 19.47 14.28
C HIS A 57 -10.96 17.98 14.63
N LYS A 58 -11.73 17.48 15.61
CA LYS A 58 -11.66 16.07 16.05
C LYS A 58 -12.05 15.10 14.94
N TRP A 59 -13.13 15.41 14.21
CA TRP A 59 -13.57 14.59 13.08
C TRP A 59 -12.59 14.63 11.90
N LEU A 60 -11.99 15.79 11.62
CA LEU A 60 -10.97 15.92 10.60
C LEU A 60 -9.71 15.12 10.94
N TRP A 61 -9.29 15.13 12.22
CA TRP A 61 -8.19 14.31 12.69
C TRP A 61 -8.47 12.81 12.50
N LEU A 62 -9.66 12.33 12.89
CA LEU A 62 -10.07 10.93 12.70
C LEU A 62 -10.12 10.53 11.22
N ALA A 63 -10.70 11.39 10.37
CA ALA A 63 -10.76 11.15 8.94
C ALA A 63 -9.37 11.10 8.30
N THR A 64 -8.47 12.00 8.70
CA THR A 64 -7.08 12.03 8.21
C THR A 64 -6.30 10.79 8.68
N PHE A 65 -6.51 10.36 9.92
CA PHE A 65 -5.96 9.10 10.45
C PHE A 65 -6.41 7.91 9.60
N CYS A 66 -7.72 7.76 9.37
CA CYS A 66 -8.26 6.66 8.56
C CYS A 66 -7.72 6.72 7.12
N SER A 67 -7.72 7.89 6.49
CA SER A 67 -7.17 8.08 5.14
C SER A 67 -5.69 7.69 5.04
N THR A 68 -4.89 8.03 6.05
CA THR A 68 -3.46 7.69 6.08
C THR A 68 -3.25 6.20 6.25
N THR A 69 -4.05 5.54 7.10
CA THR A 69 -3.98 4.08 7.26
C THR A 69 -4.44 3.37 5.98
N ASN A 70 -5.50 3.87 5.33
CA ASN A 70 -6.03 3.31 4.09
C ASN A 70 -5.00 3.32 2.95
N SER A 71 -4.12 4.32 2.90
CA SER A 71 -3.07 4.40 1.88
C SER A 71 -2.06 3.24 1.95
N TRP A 72 -2.04 2.46 3.04
CA TRP A 72 -1.14 1.32 3.24
C TRP A 72 -1.84 -0.03 3.09
N LEU A 73 -3.15 -0.06 2.86
CA LEU A 73 -3.90 -1.31 2.75
C LEU A 73 -3.45 -2.14 1.54
N THR A 74 -3.15 -1.52 0.40
CA THR A 74 -2.63 -2.23 -0.78
C THR A 74 -1.33 -2.98 -0.47
N ALA A 75 -0.39 -2.34 0.23
CA ALA A 75 0.84 -3.00 0.66
C ALA A 75 0.59 -4.09 1.72
N THR A 76 -0.45 -3.93 2.53
CA THR A 76 -0.82 -4.90 3.58
C THR A 76 -1.37 -6.19 2.98
N VAL A 77 -2.31 -6.10 2.04
CA VAL A 77 -2.92 -7.29 1.40
C VAL A 77 -1.91 -8.03 0.52
N ASN A 78 -0.94 -7.32 -0.06
CA ASN A 78 0.07 -7.88 -0.96
C ASN A 78 1.41 -8.18 -0.27
N MET A 79 1.50 -8.04 1.06
CA MET A 79 2.76 -8.26 1.79
C MET A 79 3.31 -9.69 1.61
N ALA A 80 2.43 -10.65 1.34
CA ALA A 80 2.77 -12.04 1.06
C ALA A 80 3.72 -12.21 -0.14
N ASP A 81 3.64 -11.33 -1.13
CA ASP A 81 4.48 -11.35 -2.33
C ASP A 81 5.97 -11.17 -2.01
N PHE A 82 6.25 -10.38 -0.98
CA PHE A 82 7.60 -10.12 -0.50
C PHE A 82 8.00 -11.08 0.62
N SER A 83 7.10 -11.37 1.56
CA SER A 83 7.45 -12.18 2.72
C SER A 83 7.73 -13.64 2.38
N ARG A 84 7.21 -14.17 1.27
CA ARG A 84 7.55 -15.52 0.79
C ARG A 84 9.04 -15.68 0.43
N PHE A 85 9.74 -14.57 0.15
CA PHE A 85 11.19 -14.56 -0.08
C PHE A 85 12.00 -14.34 1.21
N SER A 86 11.33 -14.22 2.36
CA SER A 86 11.99 -14.11 3.65
C SER A 86 12.65 -15.45 4.03
N LYS A 87 13.88 -15.38 4.54
CA LYS A 87 14.60 -16.55 5.07
C LYS A 87 14.02 -17.08 6.38
N SER A 88 13.17 -16.29 7.05
CA SER A 88 12.59 -16.66 8.34
C SER A 88 11.14 -16.18 8.43
N ALA A 89 10.29 -17.02 9.01
CA ALA A 89 8.91 -16.65 9.38
C ALA A 89 8.86 -15.46 10.34
N ARG A 90 9.93 -15.22 11.13
CA ARG A 90 10.02 -14.08 12.04
C ARG A 90 10.55 -12.80 11.38
N GLY A 91 10.97 -12.85 10.12
CA GLY A 91 11.54 -11.69 9.42
C GLY A 91 10.59 -10.49 9.33
N GLN A 92 9.27 -10.74 9.35
CA GLN A 92 8.25 -9.69 9.34
C GLN A 92 8.24 -8.84 10.62
N TRP A 93 8.67 -9.37 11.77
CA TRP A 93 8.69 -8.63 13.04
C TRP A 93 9.62 -7.43 13.01
N ALA A 94 10.65 -7.45 12.16
CA ALA A 94 11.53 -6.29 11.96
C ALA A 94 10.78 -5.06 11.42
N GLN A 95 9.66 -5.26 10.70
CA GLN A 95 8.87 -4.17 10.14
C GLN A 95 8.11 -3.41 11.23
N LEU A 96 7.72 -4.08 12.32
CA LEU A 96 6.89 -3.51 13.39
C LEU A 96 7.52 -2.29 14.07
N PRO A 97 8.81 -2.27 14.44
CA PRO A 97 9.47 -1.04 14.88
C PRO A 97 9.97 -0.17 13.72
N THR A 98 10.42 -0.78 12.61
CA THR A 98 11.07 -0.03 11.51
C THR A 98 10.10 0.92 10.83
N ILE A 99 8.88 0.47 10.51
CA ILE A 99 7.90 1.27 9.77
C ILE A 99 7.48 2.50 10.59
N PRO A 100 7.01 2.38 11.86
CA PRO A 100 6.60 3.54 12.65
C PRO A 100 7.74 4.54 12.89
N ILE A 101 8.96 4.06 13.19
CA ILE A 101 10.11 4.94 13.45
C ILE A 101 10.44 5.75 12.19
N VAL A 102 10.65 5.07 11.05
CA VAL A 102 11.00 5.75 9.80
C VAL A 102 9.87 6.67 9.34
N LYS A 103 8.60 6.23 9.44
CA LYS A 103 7.44 7.06 9.11
C LYS A 103 7.34 8.32 9.95
N THR A 104 7.57 8.21 11.25
CA THR A 104 7.52 9.36 12.17
C THR A 104 8.62 10.37 11.83
N VAL A 105 9.84 9.89 11.54
CA VAL A 105 10.94 10.77 11.09
C VAL A 105 10.54 11.52 9.83
N TYR A 106 10.06 10.82 8.78
CA TYR A 106 9.66 11.47 7.54
C TYR A 106 8.44 12.40 7.70
N ALA A 107 7.51 12.09 8.61
CA ALA A 107 6.38 12.97 8.91
C ALA A 107 6.85 14.29 9.52
N VAL A 108 7.80 14.25 10.47
CA VAL A 108 8.39 15.46 11.07
C VAL A 108 9.15 16.27 10.03
N LEU A 109 9.95 15.62 9.17
CA LEU A 109 10.67 16.29 8.08
C LEU A 109 9.69 16.97 7.11
N GLY A 110 8.62 16.27 6.70
CA GLY A 110 7.60 16.82 5.81
C GLY A 110 6.85 18.01 6.42
N LEU A 111 6.48 17.94 7.70
CA LEU A 111 5.83 19.05 8.42
C LEU A 111 6.75 20.27 8.50
N ALA A 112 8.04 20.07 8.78
CA ALA A 112 9.03 21.14 8.80
C ALA A 112 9.18 21.81 7.43
N VAL A 113 9.22 21.03 6.34
CA VAL A 113 9.29 21.56 4.97
C VAL A 113 8.04 22.37 4.61
N VAL A 114 6.84 21.85 4.90
CA VAL A 114 5.58 22.57 4.64
C VAL A 114 5.52 23.86 5.47
N GLY A 115 5.89 23.80 6.76
CA GLY A 115 5.92 24.97 7.62
C GLY A 115 6.90 26.04 7.12
N ALA A 116 8.11 25.63 6.70
CA ALA A 116 9.11 26.53 6.14
C ALA A 116 8.69 27.10 4.77
N GLY A 117 7.99 26.30 3.95
CA GLY A 117 7.39 26.73 2.70
C GLY A 117 6.40 27.88 2.90
N ARG A 118 5.50 27.76 3.89
CA ARG A 118 4.55 28.83 4.25
C ARG A 118 5.26 30.10 4.71
N VAL A 119 6.29 29.99 5.56
CA VAL A 119 7.04 31.15 6.06
C VAL A 119 7.80 31.87 4.96
N LEU A 120 8.40 31.13 4.01
CA LEU A 120 9.27 31.70 2.98
C LEU A 120 8.52 32.14 1.72
N TYR A 121 7.50 31.39 1.33
CA TYR A 121 6.90 31.45 0.00
C TYR A 121 5.37 31.58 0.02
N ASP A 122 4.74 31.57 1.21
CA ASP A 122 3.27 31.54 1.37
C ASP A 122 2.61 30.36 0.64
N GLU A 123 3.35 29.24 0.50
CA GLU A 123 2.92 28.05 -0.24
C GLU A 123 3.16 26.75 0.55
N ASP A 124 2.24 25.79 0.38
CA ASP A 124 2.35 24.44 0.95
C ASP A 124 3.26 23.56 0.10
N LEU A 125 4.57 23.57 0.40
CA LEU A 125 5.56 22.71 -0.25
C LEU A 125 5.44 21.25 0.21
N SER A 126 4.40 20.55 -0.25
CA SER A 126 4.14 19.15 0.12
C SER A 126 4.93 18.11 -0.68
N ASN A 127 5.53 18.51 -1.81
CA ASN A 127 6.31 17.63 -2.68
C ASN A 127 7.80 18.03 -2.63
N PRO A 128 8.73 17.13 -2.26
CA PRO A 128 10.15 17.47 -2.19
C PRO A 128 10.74 17.92 -3.53
N VAL A 129 10.16 17.50 -4.66
CA VAL A 129 10.64 17.88 -6.00
C VAL A 129 10.33 19.34 -6.33
N THR A 130 9.25 19.92 -5.78
CA THR A 130 8.92 21.34 -6.00
C THR A 130 9.86 22.29 -5.27
N MET A 131 10.70 21.77 -4.36
CA MET A 131 11.76 22.55 -3.72
C MET A 131 12.98 22.80 -4.63
N LEU A 132 13.23 21.89 -5.58
CA LEU A 132 14.45 21.91 -6.39
C LEU A 132 14.60 23.18 -7.26
N PRO A 133 13.54 23.74 -7.88
CA PRO A 133 13.65 24.99 -8.63
C PRO A 133 14.23 26.16 -7.83
N TYR A 134 14.03 26.22 -6.50
CA TYR A 134 14.55 27.30 -5.66
C TYR A 134 16.08 27.28 -5.49
N TRP A 135 16.77 26.21 -5.90
CA TRP A 135 18.23 26.11 -5.87
C TRP A 135 18.88 26.53 -7.20
N SER A 136 18.09 26.83 -8.23
CA SER A 136 18.59 27.09 -9.60
C SER A 136 19.36 28.41 -9.77
N THR A 137 19.44 29.23 -8.72
CA THR A 137 20.07 30.56 -8.73
C THR A 137 21.58 30.53 -8.98
N THR A 138 22.28 29.46 -8.58
CA THR A 138 23.73 29.32 -8.74
C THR A 138 24.09 28.13 -9.65
N ARG A 139 25.29 28.15 -10.24
CA ARG A 139 25.80 27.01 -11.04
C ARG A 139 25.86 25.72 -10.22
N GLY A 140 26.37 25.81 -8.99
CA GLY A 140 26.43 24.68 -8.05
C GLY A 140 25.04 24.21 -7.63
N GLY A 141 24.12 25.13 -7.36
CA GLY A 141 22.74 24.81 -7.00
C GLY A 141 21.96 24.12 -8.12
N ARG A 142 22.18 24.49 -9.38
CA ARG A 142 21.61 23.78 -10.54
C ARG A 142 22.12 22.33 -10.65
N PHE A 143 23.41 22.11 -10.46
CA PHE A 143 23.98 20.76 -10.44
C PHE A 143 23.41 19.93 -9.29
N LEU A 144 23.32 20.49 -8.09
CA LEU A 144 22.72 19.82 -6.94
C LEU A 144 21.24 19.48 -7.17
N SER A 145 20.48 20.41 -7.78
CA SER A 145 19.08 20.19 -8.15
C SER A 145 18.92 19.00 -9.10
N PHE A 146 19.80 18.90 -10.10
CA PHE A 146 19.81 17.78 -11.04
C PHE A 146 20.11 16.45 -10.32
N CYS A 147 21.15 16.41 -9.46
CA CYS A 147 21.49 15.23 -8.69
C CYS A 147 20.33 14.79 -7.78
N CYS A 148 19.73 15.72 -7.03
CA CYS A 148 18.59 15.44 -6.17
C CYS A 148 17.35 14.99 -6.97
N ALA A 149 17.06 15.60 -8.12
CA ALA A 149 15.98 15.18 -9.00
C ALA A 149 16.17 13.72 -9.47
N MET A 150 17.39 13.34 -9.86
CA MET A 150 17.70 11.96 -10.24
C MET A 150 17.52 10.97 -9.08
N LEU A 151 17.92 11.36 -7.86
CA LEU A 151 17.74 10.53 -6.67
C LEU A 151 16.27 10.34 -6.31
N TRP A 152 15.47 11.42 -6.34
CA TRP A 152 14.02 11.34 -6.12
C TRP A 152 13.32 10.52 -7.20
N MET A 153 13.75 10.67 -8.46
CA MET A 153 13.26 9.84 -9.57
C MET A 153 13.57 8.35 -9.32
N LEU A 154 14.80 8.01 -8.94
CA LEU A 154 15.17 6.62 -8.59
C LEU A 154 14.37 6.10 -7.39
N ALA A 155 14.13 6.96 -6.40
CA ALA A 155 13.36 6.63 -5.21
C ALA A 155 11.91 6.28 -5.56
N GLN A 156 11.31 7.06 -6.46
CA GLN A 156 9.96 6.88 -6.96
C GLN A 156 9.83 5.61 -7.81
N ILE A 157 10.72 5.42 -8.79
CA ILE A 157 10.77 4.21 -9.63
C ILE A 157 10.84 2.94 -8.75
N SER A 158 11.71 2.97 -7.74
CA SER A 158 11.88 1.84 -6.82
C SER A 158 10.63 1.58 -5.96
N CYS A 159 9.94 2.64 -5.54
CA CYS A 159 8.70 2.53 -4.77
C CYS A 159 7.60 1.91 -5.63
N ASP A 160 7.40 2.44 -6.84
CA ASP A 160 6.34 1.96 -7.74
C ASP A 160 6.59 0.52 -8.21
N LEU A 161 7.84 0.14 -8.42
CA LEU A 161 8.19 -1.23 -8.77
C LEU A 161 7.82 -2.22 -7.66
N SER A 162 8.12 -1.88 -6.40
CA SER A 162 7.85 -2.76 -5.26
C SER A 162 6.39 -2.74 -4.83
N ALA A 163 5.79 -1.57 -4.69
CA ALA A 163 4.44 -1.45 -4.13
C ALA A 163 3.33 -1.75 -5.13
N ASN A 164 3.57 -1.50 -6.43
CA ASN A 164 2.49 -1.49 -7.43
C ASN A 164 2.72 -2.51 -8.55
N ALA A 165 3.85 -2.43 -9.24
CA ALA A 165 4.06 -3.21 -10.47
C ALA A 165 4.24 -4.72 -10.21
N VAL A 166 5.01 -5.09 -9.18
CA VAL A 166 5.22 -6.51 -8.81
C VAL A 166 3.94 -7.16 -8.30
N PRO A 167 3.19 -6.56 -7.33
CA PRO A 167 1.93 -7.11 -6.88
C PRO A 167 0.89 -7.26 -8.00
N PHE A 168 0.70 -6.22 -8.82
CA PHE A 168 -0.21 -6.31 -9.96
C PHE A 168 0.20 -7.43 -10.94
N GLY A 169 1.50 -7.61 -11.15
CA GLY A 169 2.02 -8.72 -11.95
C GLY A 169 1.68 -10.09 -11.36
N HIS A 170 1.67 -10.23 -10.03
CA HIS A 170 1.23 -11.45 -9.35
C HIS A 170 -0.29 -11.67 -9.46
N ASP A 171 -1.09 -10.61 -9.30
CA ASP A 171 -2.55 -10.69 -9.41
C ASP A 171 -2.99 -11.15 -10.80
N ILE A 172 -2.47 -10.52 -11.86
CA ILE A 172 -2.83 -10.89 -13.24
C ILE A 172 -2.33 -12.29 -13.60
N MET A 173 -1.13 -12.68 -13.12
CA MET A 173 -0.63 -14.05 -13.29
C MET A 173 -1.54 -15.07 -12.59
N ALA A 174 -2.13 -14.73 -11.44
CA ALA A 174 -3.09 -15.62 -10.78
C ALA A 174 -4.41 -15.75 -11.55
N ILE A 175 -4.85 -14.69 -12.26
CA ILE A 175 -6.09 -14.70 -13.06
C ILE A 175 -5.89 -15.47 -14.38
N ILE A 176 -4.76 -15.26 -15.08
CA ILE A 176 -4.50 -15.85 -16.41
C ILE A 176 -3.08 -16.46 -16.47
N PRO A 177 -2.80 -17.55 -15.70
CA PRO A 177 -1.45 -18.08 -15.50
C PRO A 177 -0.79 -18.62 -16.77
N GLY A 178 -1.57 -19.06 -17.77
CA GLY A 178 -1.04 -19.60 -19.03
C GLY A 178 -0.52 -18.55 -20.02
N TRP A 179 -0.86 -17.27 -19.84
CA TRP A 179 -0.60 -16.22 -20.83
C TRP A 179 0.34 -15.13 -20.32
N ILE A 180 0.26 -14.84 -19.02
CA ILE A 180 0.93 -13.69 -18.41
C ILE A 180 1.86 -14.16 -17.29
N ASP A 181 3.15 -13.93 -17.48
CA ASP A 181 4.12 -13.98 -16.39
C ASP A 181 4.15 -12.64 -15.62
N VAL A 182 4.78 -12.63 -14.45
CA VAL A 182 4.87 -11.44 -13.58
C VAL A 182 5.50 -10.23 -14.29
N ARG A 183 6.45 -10.44 -15.22
CA ARG A 183 7.11 -9.36 -15.94
C ARG A 183 6.19 -8.73 -16.97
N ARG A 184 5.46 -9.57 -17.73
CA ARG A 184 4.41 -9.14 -18.67
C ARG A 184 3.29 -8.40 -17.93
N GLY A 185 2.88 -8.91 -16.77
CA GLY A 185 1.90 -8.25 -15.90
C GLY A 185 2.37 -6.88 -15.39
N ALA A 186 3.63 -6.76 -14.98
CA ALA A 186 4.21 -5.47 -14.56
C ALA A 186 4.29 -4.45 -15.73
N ILE A 187 4.57 -4.90 -16.95
CA ILE A 187 4.52 -4.04 -18.14
C ILE A 187 3.07 -3.61 -18.44
N PHE A 188 2.11 -4.53 -18.32
CA PHE A 188 0.69 -4.21 -18.49
C PHE A 188 0.23 -3.17 -17.45
N CYS A 189 0.69 -3.29 -16.20
CA CYS A 189 0.46 -2.31 -15.14
C CYS A 189 0.92 -0.91 -15.54
N LEU A 190 2.07 -0.78 -16.23
CA LEU A 190 2.60 0.51 -16.66
C LEU A 190 1.67 1.18 -17.67
N PHE A 191 1.19 0.43 -18.67
CA PHE A 191 0.30 1.00 -19.69
C PHE A 191 -1.07 1.36 -19.11
N LEU A 192 -1.68 0.44 -18.35
CA LEU A 192 -2.98 0.68 -17.75
C LEU A 192 -2.92 1.79 -16.69
N GLY A 193 -2.02 1.66 -15.71
CA GLY A 193 -1.95 2.53 -14.55
C GLY A 193 -1.41 3.93 -14.87
N ALA A 194 -0.38 4.05 -15.71
CA ALA A 194 0.18 5.36 -16.04
C ALA A 194 -0.63 6.08 -17.12
N TRP A 195 -1.02 5.39 -18.20
CA TRP A 195 -1.60 6.06 -19.37
C TRP A 195 -3.12 6.04 -19.39
N ALA A 196 -3.75 4.91 -19.08
CA ALA A 196 -5.21 4.84 -19.13
C ALA A 196 -5.88 5.52 -17.93
N MET A 197 -5.29 5.45 -16.74
CA MET A 197 -5.88 6.03 -15.53
C MET A 197 -5.55 7.51 -15.29
N VAL A 198 -4.54 8.08 -15.97
CA VAL A 198 -4.17 9.51 -15.89
C VAL A 198 -4.04 10.00 -14.42
N PRO A 199 -3.25 9.33 -13.57
CA PRO A 199 -3.29 9.53 -12.11
C PRO A 199 -2.83 10.91 -11.65
N TRP A 200 -2.08 11.65 -12.48
CA TRP A 200 -1.62 13.01 -12.16
C TRP A 200 -2.77 14.01 -11.94
N LEU A 201 -3.96 13.75 -12.50
CA LEU A 201 -5.15 14.57 -12.23
C LEU A 201 -5.63 14.47 -10.77
N ILE A 202 -5.38 13.33 -10.12
CA ILE A 202 -5.75 13.08 -8.71
C ILE A 202 -4.71 13.72 -7.78
N VAL A 203 -3.42 13.55 -8.10
CA VAL A 203 -2.31 14.04 -7.26
C VAL A 203 -2.19 15.57 -7.28
N ASN A 204 -2.73 16.24 -8.30
CA ASN A 204 -2.71 17.70 -8.41
C ASN A 204 -3.51 18.43 -7.28
N SER A 205 -4.28 17.71 -6.47
CA SER A 205 -4.98 18.31 -5.33
C SER A 205 -4.91 17.39 -4.11
N ALA A 206 -4.42 17.92 -2.99
CA ALA A 206 -4.36 17.21 -1.72
C ALA A 206 -5.76 16.69 -1.28
N SER A 207 -6.81 17.49 -1.50
CA SER A 207 -8.18 17.09 -1.18
C SER A 207 -8.67 15.93 -2.05
N LYS A 208 -8.40 15.97 -3.36
CA LYS A 208 -8.76 14.87 -4.27
C LYS A 208 -7.97 13.60 -3.94
N PHE A 209 -6.70 13.75 -3.59
CA PHE A 209 -5.84 12.65 -3.17
C PHE A 209 -6.36 11.97 -1.89
N LEU A 210 -6.67 12.73 -0.84
CA LEU A 210 -7.22 12.19 0.41
C LEU A 210 -8.58 11.52 0.20
N THR A 211 -9.42 12.10 -0.67
CA THR A 211 -10.71 11.51 -1.04
C THR A 211 -10.52 10.15 -1.72
N PHE A 212 -9.58 10.07 -2.66
CA PHE A 212 -9.24 8.83 -3.35
C PHE A 212 -8.65 7.77 -2.40
N MET A 213 -7.76 8.16 -1.47
CA MET A 213 -7.23 7.25 -0.43
C MET A 213 -8.32 6.74 0.51
N SER A 214 -9.30 7.58 0.83
CA SER A 214 -10.46 7.18 1.63
C SER A 214 -11.36 6.20 0.87
N ALA A 215 -11.58 6.41 -0.43
CA ALA A 215 -12.28 5.46 -1.28
C ALA A 215 -11.56 4.11 -1.40
N TYR A 216 -10.22 4.09 -1.42
CA TYR A 216 -9.42 2.86 -1.37
C TYR A 216 -9.75 2.01 -0.13
N GLY A 217 -9.86 2.67 1.03
CA GLY A 217 -10.24 2.02 2.29
C GLY A 217 -11.61 1.36 2.27
N VAL A 218 -12.54 1.84 1.44
CA VAL A 218 -13.89 1.27 1.36
C VAL A 218 -13.87 -0.17 0.87
N PHE A 219 -13.00 -0.48 -0.09
CA PHE A 219 -12.89 -1.81 -0.69
C PHE A 219 -11.76 -2.66 -0.09
N LEU A 220 -10.60 -2.07 0.20
CA LEU A 220 -9.45 -2.87 0.65
C LEU A 220 -9.51 -3.26 2.14
N SER A 221 -10.17 -2.46 2.97
CA SER A 221 -10.25 -2.72 4.42
C SER A 221 -11.08 -3.97 4.75
N PRO A 222 -12.29 -4.17 4.17
CA PRO A 222 -13.03 -5.41 4.40
C PRO A 222 -12.29 -6.64 3.87
N ILE A 223 -11.68 -6.58 2.68
CA ILE A 223 -10.85 -7.68 2.12
C ILE A 223 -9.74 -8.08 3.10
N CYS A 224 -8.94 -7.11 3.56
CA CYS A 224 -7.85 -7.36 4.50
C CYS A 224 -8.36 -8.05 5.78
N SER A 225 -9.53 -7.61 6.25
CA SER A 225 -10.13 -8.12 7.49
C SER A 225 -10.68 -9.53 7.35
N ILE A 226 -11.31 -9.83 6.21
CA ILE A 226 -11.74 -11.17 5.85
C ILE A 226 -10.52 -12.10 5.79
N MET A 227 -9.42 -11.69 5.16
CA MET A 227 -8.19 -12.49 5.11
C MET A 227 -7.62 -12.79 6.50
N ILE A 228 -7.58 -11.80 7.40
CA ILE A 228 -7.10 -11.97 8.77
C ILE A 228 -8.02 -12.93 9.55
N ALA A 229 -9.34 -12.71 9.49
CA ALA A 229 -10.32 -13.54 10.17
C ALA A 229 -10.29 -14.99 9.66
N ASP A 230 -10.25 -15.17 8.34
CA ASP A 230 -10.22 -16.48 7.69
C ASP A 230 -8.97 -17.27 8.10
N TYR A 231 -7.79 -16.67 7.98
CA TYR A 231 -6.54 -17.35 8.26
C TYR A 231 -6.34 -17.63 9.76
N PHE A 232 -6.49 -16.62 10.63
CA PHE A 232 -6.13 -16.76 12.04
C PHE A 232 -7.22 -17.38 12.91
N ILE A 233 -8.49 -17.08 12.64
CA ILE A 233 -9.61 -17.49 13.51
C ILE A 233 -10.33 -18.70 12.92
N VAL A 234 -10.83 -18.59 11.68
CA VAL A 234 -11.65 -19.66 11.06
C VAL A 234 -10.82 -20.91 10.80
N ARG A 235 -9.64 -20.73 10.18
CA ARG A 235 -8.76 -21.84 9.80
C ARG A 235 -7.64 -22.13 10.79
N ARG A 236 -7.47 -21.30 11.83
CA ARG A 236 -6.44 -21.47 12.87
C ARG A 236 -5.03 -21.68 12.29
N ARG A 237 -4.69 -20.93 11.24
CA ARG A 237 -3.42 -20.95 10.51
C ARG A 237 -3.14 -22.25 9.72
N ARG A 238 -4.17 -23.06 9.46
CA ARG A 238 -4.05 -24.30 8.69
C ARG A 238 -4.60 -24.09 7.28
N LEU A 239 -3.76 -24.32 6.26
CA LEU A 239 -4.13 -24.23 4.85
C LEU A 239 -3.63 -25.47 4.11
N ASN A 240 -4.51 -26.11 3.35
CA ASN A 240 -4.10 -27.07 2.33
C ASN A 240 -3.59 -26.28 1.11
N VAL A 241 -2.27 -26.33 0.87
CA VAL A 241 -1.63 -25.57 -0.23
C VAL A 241 -1.95 -26.19 -1.59
N VAL A 242 -2.07 -27.52 -1.67
CA VAL A 242 -2.33 -28.25 -2.91
C VAL A 242 -3.70 -27.84 -3.46
N ASP A 243 -4.72 -27.82 -2.61
CA ASP A 243 -6.08 -27.45 -3.00
C ASP A 243 -6.23 -25.98 -3.42
N LEU A 244 -5.30 -25.08 -3.06
CA LEU A 244 -5.30 -23.69 -3.55
C LEU A 244 -5.05 -23.60 -5.06
N TYR A 245 -4.37 -24.60 -5.65
CA TYR A 245 -4.06 -24.66 -7.08
C TYR A 245 -5.00 -25.58 -7.87
N HIS A 246 -5.95 -26.25 -7.20
CA HIS A 246 -6.90 -27.15 -7.86
C HIS A 246 -8.28 -26.50 -8.02
N PRO A 247 -8.79 -26.33 -9.26
CA PRO A 247 -10.11 -25.74 -9.51
C PRO A 247 -11.28 -26.49 -8.85
N HIS A 248 -11.09 -27.77 -8.53
CA HIS A 248 -12.07 -28.65 -7.88
C HIS A 248 -11.73 -28.97 -6.42
N GLY A 249 -10.77 -28.25 -5.82
CA GLY A 249 -10.34 -28.45 -4.43
C GLY A 249 -11.32 -27.91 -3.38
N CYS A 250 -10.92 -28.01 -2.11
CA CYS A 250 -11.74 -27.67 -0.95
C CYS A 250 -12.15 -26.18 -0.88
N TYR A 251 -11.46 -25.30 -1.59
CA TYR A 251 -11.75 -23.87 -1.67
C TYR A 251 -12.64 -23.46 -2.86
N ARG A 252 -13.24 -24.41 -3.59
CA ARG A 252 -14.16 -24.08 -4.70
C ARG A 252 -15.48 -23.44 -4.23
N TYR A 253 -15.93 -23.73 -3.01
CA TYR A 253 -17.23 -23.30 -2.50
C TYR A 253 -18.37 -23.57 -3.52
N LYS A 254 -19.32 -22.63 -3.68
CA LYS A 254 -20.38 -22.72 -4.68
C LYS A 254 -19.92 -21.94 -5.93
N ALA A 255 -19.66 -22.67 -7.02
CA ALA A 255 -19.23 -22.11 -8.30
C ALA A 255 -17.97 -21.21 -8.24
N GLY A 256 -17.05 -21.46 -7.32
CA GLY A 256 -15.83 -20.66 -7.13
C GLY A 256 -15.97 -19.53 -6.10
N ILE A 257 -17.17 -19.30 -5.54
CA ILE A 257 -17.44 -18.12 -4.70
C ILE A 257 -17.73 -18.52 -3.25
N ASN A 258 -16.97 -17.96 -2.32
CA ASN A 258 -17.30 -17.96 -0.91
C ASN A 258 -18.36 -16.88 -0.61
N TRP A 259 -19.63 -17.28 -0.52
CA TRP A 259 -20.72 -16.35 -0.26
C TRP A 259 -20.55 -15.59 1.06
N ARG A 260 -19.89 -16.15 2.09
CA ARG A 260 -19.67 -15.45 3.37
C ARG A 260 -18.78 -14.23 3.19
N ALA A 261 -17.69 -14.41 2.44
CA ALA A 261 -16.76 -13.34 2.11
C ALA A 261 -17.45 -12.29 1.24
N PHE A 262 -18.19 -12.73 0.21
CA PHE A 262 -18.93 -11.85 -0.69
C PHE A 262 -19.95 -10.98 0.07
N VAL A 263 -20.81 -11.58 0.89
CA VAL A 263 -21.81 -10.84 1.67
C VAL A 263 -21.14 -9.86 2.62
N THR A 264 -20.06 -10.27 3.29
CA THR A 264 -19.32 -9.39 4.19
C THR A 264 -18.77 -8.18 3.42
N GLU A 265 -18.04 -8.42 2.33
CA GLU A 265 -17.42 -7.38 1.49
C GLU A 265 -18.45 -6.33 1.06
N PHE A 266 -19.50 -6.77 0.38
CA PHE A 266 -20.48 -5.85 -0.22
C PHE A 266 -21.37 -5.16 0.82
N THR A 267 -21.54 -5.75 2.01
CA THR A 267 -22.23 -5.06 3.11
C THR A 267 -21.44 -3.84 3.59
N PHE A 268 -20.14 -4.00 3.84
CA PHE A 268 -19.32 -2.89 4.35
C PHE A 268 -18.96 -1.86 3.28
N VAL A 269 -18.77 -2.30 2.03
CA VAL A 269 -18.74 -1.40 0.88
C VAL A 269 -20.04 -0.59 0.82
N GLY A 270 -21.21 -1.26 0.90
CA GLY A 270 -22.51 -0.58 0.87
C GLY A 270 -22.72 0.45 1.99
N ILE A 271 -22.22 0.19 3.19
CA ILE A 271 -22.30 1.12 4.34
C ILE A 271 -21.48 2.39 4.10
N THR A 272 -20.29 2.27 3.50
CA THR A 272 -19.32 3.38 3.40
C THR A 272 -19.29 4.06 2.02
N LEU A 273 -19.81 3.41 0.97
CA LEU A 273 -19.89 3.94 -0.39
C LEU A 273 -20.69 5.26 -0.50
N PRO A 274 -21.81 5.48 0.21
CA PRO A 274 -22.51 6.77 0.17
C PRO A 274 -21.61 7.96 0.58
N GLY A 275 -20.69 7.76 1.52
CA GLY A 275 -19.73 8.78 1.92
C GLY A 275 -18.71 9.10 0.83
N VAL A 276 -18.28 8.11 0.05
CA VAL A 276 -17.45 8.31 -1.14
C VAL A 276 -18.19 9.16 -2.17
N VAL A 277 -19.45 8.80 -2.47
CA VAL A 277 -20.28 9.54 -3.42
C VAL A 277 -20.41 11.01 -3.02
N ASN A 278 -20.72 11.29 -1.75
CA ASN A 278 -20.81 12.66 -1.25
C ASN A 278 -19.47 13.40 -1.29
N SER A 279 -18.33 12.72 -1.05
CA SER A 279 -17.01 13.36 -1.12
C SER A 279 -16.61 13.76 -2.55
N ILE A 280 -17.13 13.08 -3.57
CA ILE A 280 -16.91 13.41 -4.99
C ILE A 280 -17.95 14.42 -5.47
N THR A 281 -19.20 14.28 -5.03
CA THR A 281 -20.34 15.10 -5.43
C THR A 281 -21.10 15.57 -4.19
N PRO A 282 -20.66 16.68 -3.56
CA PRO A 282 -21.24 17.17 -2.31
C PRO A 282 -22.70 17.61 -2.41
N THR A 283 -23.21 17.79 -3.63
CA THR A 283 -24.60 18.16 -3.90
C THR A 283 -25.59 17.04 -3.61
N ILE A 284 -25.13 15.78 -3.51
CA ILE A 284 -25.98 14.64 -3.14
C ILE A 284 -26.10 14.60 -1.61
N PRO A 285 -27.29 14.85 -1.04
CA PRO A 285 -27.47 14.83 0.41
C PRO A 285 -27.37 13.39 0.92
N ILE A 286 -26.57 13.19 1.97
CA ILE A 286 -26.49 11.92 2.69
C ILE A 286 -26.80 12.14 4.17
N PRO A 287 -27.45 11.17 4.85
CA PRO A 287 -27.62 11.20 6.30
C PRO A 287 -26.28 11.42 7.02
N GLY A 288 -26.25 12.35 7.98
CA GLY A 288 -25.03 12.68 8.72
C GLY A 288 -24.39 11.49 9.45
N GLY A 289 -25.19 10.47 9.81
CA GLY A 289 -24.69 9.21 10.35
C GLY A 289 -23.80 8.44 9.37
N LEU A 290 -24.19 8.35 8.10
CA LEU A 290 -23.40 7.67 7.06
C LEU A 290 -22.11 8.43 6.75
N LEU A 291 -22.14 9.77 6.79
CA LEU A 291 -20.94 10.58 6.63
C LEU A 291 -19.94 10.32 7.76
N ARG A 292 -20.41 10.19 9.01
CA ARG A 292 -19.55 9.83 10.16
C ARG A 292 -18.98 8.42 10.05
N LEU A 293 -19.77 7.46 9.57
CA LEU A 293 -19.27 6.10 9.32
C LEU A 293 -18.19 6.09 8.23
N TYR A 294 -18.31 6.94 7.21
CA TYR A 294 -17.28 7.12 6.20
C TYR A 294 -16.01 7.79 6.76
N GLN A 295 -16.13 8.78 7.65
CA GLN A 295 -14.98 9.36 8.35
C GLN A 295 -14.25 8.34 9.23
N LEU A 296 -14.96 7.29 9.68
CA LEU A 296 -14.44 6.16 10.43
C LEU A 296 -14.25 4.91 9.57
N ASN A 297 -14.18 5.04 8.24
CA ASN A 297 -14.29 3.91 7.32
C ASN A 297 -13.32 2.78 7.66
N TRP A 298 -12.08 3.09 8.02
CA TRP A 298 -11.08 2.09 8.34
C TRP A 298 -11.49 1.24 9.54
N PHE A 299 -12.00 1.86 10.61
CA PHE A 299 -12.45 1.13 11.79
C PHE A 299 -13.72 0.32 11.49
N VAL A 300 -14.71 0.95 10.87
CA VAL A 300 -16.01 0.33 10.56
C VAL A 300 -15.81 -0.87 9.65
N ASN A 301 -15.05 -0.70 8.58
CA ASN A 301 -14.80 -1.75 7.60
C ASN A 301 -13.85 -2.80 8.15
N THR A 302 -12.83 -2.43 8.94
CA THR A 302 -11.87 -3.42 9.45
C THR A 302 -12.52 -4.31 10.49
N PHE A 303 -12.97 -3.72 11.60
CA PHE A 303 -13.51 -4.48 12.72
C PHE A 303 -14.88 -5.06 12.37
N GLY A 304 -15.74 -4.28 11.71
CA GLY A 304 -17.06 -4.75 11.31
C GLY A 304 -16.99 -5.94 10.36
N ALA A 305 -16.18 -5.86 9.29
CA ALA A 305 -16.06 -6.99 8.35
C ALA A 305 -15.42 -8.20 9.01
N PHE A 306 -14.41 -8.00 9.88
CA PHE A 306 -13.82 -9.09 10.65
C PHE A 306 -14.88 -9.85 11.46
N PHE A 307 -15.70 -9.14 12.25
CA PHE A 307 -16.71 -9.77 13.10
C PHE A 307 -17.82 -10.43 12.30
N VAL A 308 -18.31 -9.77 11.25
CA VAL A 308 -19.38 -10.32 10.40
C VAL A 308 -18.90 -11.57 9.66
N TYR A 309 -17.70 -11.55 9.07
CA TYR A 309 -17.14 -12.73 8.41
C TYR A 309 -16.94 -13.89 9.38
N TRP A 310 -16.39 -13.60 10.55
CA TRP A 310 -16.21 -14.59 11.61
C TRP A 310 -17.55 -15.18 12.05
N ALA A 311 -18.56 -14.35 12.30
CA ALA A 311 -19.90 -14.78 12.68
C ALA A 311 -20.54 -15.66 11.59
N LEU A 312 -20.49 -15.23 10.32
CA LEU A 312 -21.00 -16.02 9.19
C LEU A 312 -20.31 -17.39 9.08
N CYS A 313 -19.00 -17.46 9.32
CA CYS A 313 -18.26 -18.71 9.35
C CYS A 313 -18.55 -19.56 10.60
N ALA A 314 -18.90 -18.94 11.74
CA ALA A 314 -19.28 -19.66 12.94
C ALA A 314 -20.67 -20.30 12.83
N PHE A 315 -21.65 -19.56 12.29
CA PHE A 315 -23.02 -20.06 12.09
C PHE A 315 -23.14 -21.00 10.88
N TRP A 316 -22.39 -20.73 9.81
CA TRP A 316 -22.34 -21.59 8.62
C TRP A 316 -20.89 -21.97 8.31
N PRO A 317 -20.32 -22.98 8.97
CA PRO A 317 -18.93 -23.38 8.76
C PRO A 317 -18.64 -23.86 7.33
N PRO A 318 -17.52 -23.46 6.71
CA PRO A 318 -17.06 -24.02 5.45
C PRO A 318 -16.35 -25.37 5.64
N ALA A 319 -17.09 -26.39 6.11
CA ALA A 319 -16.57 -27.70 6.56
C ALA A 319 -15.53 -28.32 5.60
N LYS A 320 -15.86 -28.42 4.30
CA LYS A 320 -14.94 -28.96 3.28
C LYS A 320 -13.54 -28.33 3.30
N SER A 321 -13.46 -27.03 3.55
CA SER A 321 -12.22 -26.26 3.53
C SER A 321 -11.50 -26.20 4.89
N ILE A 322 -12.18 -26.57 5.98
CA ILE A 322 -11.61 -26.63 7.34
C ILE A 322 -11.06 -28.03 7.60
N ASP A 323 -11.79 -29.06 7.16
CA ASP A 323 -11.50 -30.47 7.43
C ASP A 323 -10.59 -31.12 6.37
N SER A 324 -10.13 -30.36 5.37
CA SER A 324 -9.25 -30.89 4.32
C SER A 324 -7.96 -31.44 4.94
N VAL A 325 -7.65 -32.71 4.67
CA VAL A 325 -6.48 -33.44 5.18
C VAL A 325 -5.21 -32.64 4.91
N PHE A 326 -4.51 -32.29 5.98
CA PHE A 326 -3.21 -31.65 5.90
C PHE A 326 -2.18 -32.75 5.67
N ILE A 327 -1.49 -32.72 4.53
CA ILE A 327 -0.17 -33.35 4.46
C ILE A 327 0.72 -32.47 5.34
N GLU A 328 0.82 -32.81 6.62
CA GLU A 328 1.96 -32.40 7.42
C GLU A 328 3.19 -32.77 6.59
N SER A 329 4.05 -31.81 6.28
CA SER A 329 5.37 -32.10 5.74
C SER A 329 6.14 -32.86 6.83
N SER A 330 5.83 -34.14 6.97
CA SER A 330 6.67 -35.11 7.65
C SER A 330 8.02 -35.02 6.96
N SER A 331 9.04 -34.89 7.79
CA SER A 331 10.45 -34.79 7.49
C SER A 331 10.99 -36.07 6.83
N SER A 332 10.48 -36.42 5.66
CA SER A 332 11.00 -37.50 4.82
C SER A 332 10.82 -37.14 3.34
N ASN A 333 11.96 -37.03 2.65
CA ASN A 333 12.12 -36.94 1.19
C ASN A 333 11.93 -35.56 0.55
N ILE A 334 12.67 -34.56 1.04
CA ILE A 334 13.21 -33.54 0.13
C ILE A 334 14.50 -34.13 -0.46
N GLU A 335 14.37 -35.00 -1.46
CA GLU A 335 15.45 -35.14 -2.44
C GLU A 335 15.45 -33.85 -3.25
N ILE A 336 16.43 -33.00 -2.95
CA ILE A 336 16.81 -31.92 -3.84
C ILE A 336 17.32 -32.61 -5.11
N VAL A 337 16.49 -32.68 -6.14
CA VAL A 337 16.93 -33.07 -7.48
C VAL A 337 17.84 -31.96 -8.01
N HIS A 338 19.11 -32.06 -7.64
CA HIS A 338 20.24 -31.45 -8.34
C HIS A 338 20.87 -32.55 -9.19
N GLU A 339 20.40 -32.72 -10.43
CA GLU A 339 21.10 -33.27 -11.62
C GLU A 339 20.03 -33.54 -12.70
N ALA A 340 20.24 -33.28 -13.99
CA ALA A 340 21.46 -33.48 -14.74
C ALA A 340 21.69 -32.38 -15.79
N ALA A 341 22.87 -31.74 -15.69
CA ALA A 341 23.60 -31.34 -16.87
C ALA A 341 24.31 -32.60 -17.39
N GLY A 342 23.74 -33.22 -18.42
CA GLY A 342 24.27 -34.43 -19.04
C GLY A 342 23.98 -34.42 -20.53
N GLU A 343 25.02 -34.03 -21.27
CA GLU A 343 25.42 -34.60 -22.57
C GLU A 343 24.32 -34.96 -23.59
N HIS A 344 24.27 -34.19 -24.68
CA HIS A 344 24.16 -34.77 -26.01
C HIS A 344 25.16 -34.09 -26.96
N LYS A 345 26.27 -34.78 -27.24
CA LYS A 345 26.93 -34.77 -28.54
C LYS A 345 26.26 -35.86 -29.39
N VAL A 346 25.72 -35.52 -30.54
CA VAL A 346 26.26 -35.78 -31.90
C VAL A 346 25.69 -34.71 -32.81
#